data_AF-A0A0D8HD81-F1
#
_entry.id   AF-A0A0D8HD81-F1
#
_cell.length_a   1.000
_cell.length_b   1.000
_cell.length_c   1.000
_cell.angle_alpha   90.00
_cell.angle_beta   90.00
_cell.angle_gamma   90.00
#
_symmetry.space_group_name_H-M   'P 1'
#
loop_
_entity.id
_entity.type
_entity.pdbx_description
1 polymer ?
#
loop_
_entity_poly.entity_id
_entity_poly.type
_entity_poly.pdbx_seq_one_letter_code
_entity_poly.pdbx_strand_id
1 'polypeptide(L)' 'MKYLRAFAMFWWDFLIGDTPEIFIGIVVVLGIVALLGKGSSVQPFALAVLVIATVFVSVWVEFSRKVKASKK' A
#
# COMPACT_ATOMS: atom_id res chain seq x y z
N MET A 1 5.06 9.69 -28.54
CA MET A 1 5.04 8.28 -28.09
C MET A 1 6.11 7.95 -27.05
N LYS A 2 7.41 8.27 -27.27
CA LYS A 2 8.50 7.96 -26.31
C LYS A 2 8.25 8.48 -24.88
N TYR A 3 7.77 9.71 -24.74
CA TYR A 3 7.51 10.32 -23.43
C TYR A 3 6.34 9.69 -22.67
N LEU A 4 5.26 9.33 -23.36
CA LEU A 4 4.12 8.65 -22.73
C LEU A 4 4.53 7.28 -22.19
N ARG A 5 5.33 6.54 -22.95
CA ARG A 5 5.83 5.22 -22.53
C ARG A 5 6.76 5.34 -21.32
N ALA A 6 7.69 6.30 -21.33
CA ALA A 6 8.58 6.56 -20.20
C ALA A 6 7.80 6.97 -18.94
N PHE A 7 6.76 7.80 -19.09
CA PHE A 7 5.88 8.19 -17.99
C PHE A 7 5.10 7.00 -17.41
N ALA A 8 4.48 6.18 -18.26
CA ALA A 8 3.74 5.00 -17.80
C ALA A 8 4.66 3.98 -17.09
N MET A 9 5.86 3.77 -17.63
CA MET A 9 6.85 2.86 -17.04
C MET A 9 7.38 3.40 -15.71
N PHE A 10 7.59 4.71 -15.59
CA PHE A 10 7.92 5.35 -14.31
C PHE A 10 6.85 5.11 -13.25
N TRP A 11 5.57 5.31 -13.58
CA TRP A 11 4.48 5.03 -12.63
C TRP A 11 4.41 3.56 -12.26
N TRP A 12 4.64 2.67 -13.22
CA TRP A 12 4.69 1.23 -12.96
C TRP A 12 5.83 0.84 -12.02
N ASP A 13 7.04 1.35 -12.27
CA ASP A 13 8.22 1.10 -11.43
C ASP A 13 8.06 1.73 -10.04
N PHE A 14 7.47 2.92 -9.95
CA PHE A 14 7.22 3.62 -8.69
C PHE A 14 6.15 2.95 -7.84
N LEU A 15 5.02 2.56 -8.44
CA LEU A 15 3.89 1.98 -7.72
C LEU A 15 4.11 0.50 -7.39
N ILE A 16 4.66 -0.29 -8.31
CA ILE A 16 4.75 -1.75 -8.17
C ILE A 16 6.18 -2.24 -7.94
N GLY A 17 7.18 -1.53 -8.46
CA GLY A 17 8.56 -2.04 -8.54
C GLY A 17 9.29 -2.19 -7.22
N ASP A 18 9.07 -1.30 -6.25
CA ASP A 18 9.92 -1.24 -5.03
C ASP A 18 9.31 -2.04 -3.86
N THR A 19 7.99 -1.97 -3.65
CA THR A 19 7.25 -2.70 -2.58
C THR A 19 5.80 -3.02 -3.01
N PRO A 20 5.59 -4.08 -3.81
CA PRO A 20 4.25 -4.41 -4.32
C PRO A 20 3.22 -4.68 -3.21
N GLU A 21 3.66 -5.09 -2.01
CA GLU A 21 2.80 -5.32 -0.85
C GLU A 21 2.12 -4.04 -0.36
N ILE A 22 2.83 -2.91 -0.40
CA ILE A 22 2.28 -1.61 0.03
C ILE A 22 1.22 -1.14 -0.98
N PHE A 23 1.50 -1.30 -2.27
CA PHE A 23 0.54 -0.94 -3.31
C PHE A 23 -0.76 -1.74 -3.21
N ILE A 24 -0.67 -3.07 -3.04
CA ILE A 24 -1.83 -3.92 -2.81
C ILE A 24 -2.58 -3.49 -1.54
N GLY A 25 -1.84 -3.21 -0.46
CA GLY A 25 -2.40 -2.68 0.78
C GLY A 25 -3.22 -1.42 0.57
N ILE A 26 -2.69 -0.42 -0.15
CA ILE A 26 -3.39 0.83 -0.47
C ILE A 26 -4.68 0.56 -1.25
N VAL A 27 -4.62 -0.28 -2.30
CA VAL A 27 -5.80 -0.63 -3.11
C VAL A 27 -6.89 -1.28 -2.25
N VAL A 28 -6.52 -2.19 -1.35
CA VAL A 28 -7.46 -2.85 -0.43
C VAL A 28 -8.08 -1.84 0.54
N VAL A 29 -7.29 -0.97 1.15
CA VAL A 29 -7.79 0.06 2.08
C VAL A 29 -8.78 1.00 1.38
N LEU A 30 -8.43 1.49 0.19
CA LEU A 30 -9.31 2.35 -0.59
C LEU A 30 -10.61 1.63 -0.98
N GLY A 31 -10.53 0.36 -1.37
CA GLY A 31 -11.69 -0.47 -1.66
C GLY A 31 -12.61 -0.63 -0.45
N ILE A 32 -12.06 -0.95 0.72
CA ILE A 32 -12.84 -1.07 1.96
C ILE A 32 -13.52 0.27 2.29
N VAL A 33 -12.78 1.38 2.29
CA VAL A 33 -13.33 2.71 2.62
C VAL A 33 -14.39 3.15 1.61
N ALA A 34 -14.22 2.84 0.32
CA ALA A 34 -15.23 3.11 -0.70
C ALA A 34 -16.54 2.33 -0.43
N LEU A 35 -16.45 1.10 0.07
CA LEU A 35 -17.62 0.28 0.43
C LEU A 35 -18.34 0.78 1.69
N LEU A 36 -17.67 1.53 2.59
CA LEU A 36 -18.29 2.09 3.80
C LEU A 36 -19.39 3.15 3.52
N GLY A 37 -19.62 3.52 2.26
CA GLY A 37 -20.73 4.38 1.82
C GLY A 37 -20.55 5.86 2.18
N LYS A 38 -20.66 6.75 1.17
CA LYS A 38 -20.51 8.21 1.37
C LYS A 38 -21.41 8.72 2.50
N GLY A 39 -20.81 9.32 3.52
CA GLY A 39 -21.53 10.05 4.57
C GLY A 39 -21.62 9.35 5.93
N SER A 40 -21.01 8.17 6.10
CA SER A 40 -20.92 7.59 7.44
C SER A 40 -19.85 8.32 8.25
N SER A 41 -20.18 8.74 9.47
CA SER A 41 -19.27 9.44 10.38
C SER A 41 -18.04 8.60 10.76
N VAL A 42 -18.08 7.30 10.46
CA VAL A 42 -17.02 6.32 10.75
C VAL A 42 -15.98 6.20 9.62
N GLN A 43 -16.27 6.68 8.41
CA GLN A 43 -15.35 6.60 7.27
C GLN A 43 -13.95 7.20 7.53
N PRO A 44 -13.81 8.41 8.10
CA PRO A 44 -12.50 9.00 8.35
C PRO A 44 -11.66 8.17 9.33
N PHE A 45 -12.31 7.63 10.37
CA PHE A 45 -11.67 6.78 11.37
C PHE A 45 -11.28 5.43 10.79
N ALA A 46 -12.15 4.80 9.99
CA ALA A 46 -11.85 3.56 9.30
C ALA A 46 -10.64 3.72 8.37
N LEU A 47 -10.57 4.82 7.61
CA LEU A 47 -9.43 5.10 6.75
C LEU A 47 -8.13 5.28 7.55
N ALA A 48 -8.16 6.08 8.63
CA ALA A 48 -6.97 6.29 9.47
C ALA A 48 -6.46 4.97 10.08
N VAL A 49 -7.34 4.17 10.66
CA VAL A 49 -6.98 2.88 11.28
C VAL A 49 -6.44 1.91 10.24
N LEU A 50 -7.09 1.81 9.08
CA LEU A 50 -6.65 0.90 8.02
C LEU A 50 -5.28 1.30 7.45
N VAL A 51 -5.04 2.59 7.22
CA VAL A 51 -3.73 3.09 6.75
C VAL A 51 -2.64 2.77 7.78
N ILE A 52 -2.88 3.05 9.06
CA ILE A 52 -1.92 2.75 10.13
C ILE A 52 -1.62 1.25 10.18
N ALA A 53 -2.65 0.41 10.13
CA ALA A 53 -2.50 -1.04 10.14
C ALA A 53 -1.69 -1.54 8.92
N THR A 54 -1.97 -1.04 7.71
CA THR A 54 -1.24 -1.42 6.50
C THR A 54 0.23 -1.04 6.58
N VAL A 55 0.55 0.18 7.03
CA VAL A 55 1.94 0.63 7.19
C VAL A 55 2.64 -0.21 8.26
N PHE A 56 1.99 -0.45 9.40
CA PHE A 56 2.56 -1.25 10.48
C PHE A 56 2.86 -2.68 10.05
N VAL A 57 1.92 -3.33 9.35
CA VAL A 57 2.10 -4.69 8.81
C VAL A 57 3.24 -4.71 7.80
N SER A 58 3.33 -3.72 6.90
CA SER A 58 4.42 -3.63 5.93
C SER A 58 5.79 -3.55 6.60
N VAL A 59 5.94 -2.65 7.58
CA VAL A 59 7.17 -2.50 8.37
C VAL A 59 7.51 -3.79 9.11
N TRP A 60 6.51 -4.45 9.71
CA TRP A 60 6.69 -5.69 10.44
C TRP A 60 7.15 -6.85 9.55
N VAL A 61 6.56 -6.98 8.36
CA VAL A 61 6.93 -8.00 7.38
C VAL A 61 8.37 -7.79 6.92
N GLU A 62 8.76 -6.56 6.60
CA GLU A 62 10.12 -6.25 6.17
C GLU A 62 11.14 -6.48 7.29
N PHE A 63 10.82 -6.06 8.52
CA PHE A 63 11.63 -6.36 9.70
C PHE A 63 11.82 -7.88 9.89
N SER A 64 10.73 -8.65 9.77
CA SER A 64 10.76 -10.10 9.90
C SER A 64 11.62 -10.79 8.83
N ARG A 65 11.65 -10.25 7.60
CA ARG A 65 12.55 -10.74 6.53
C ARG A 65 14.01 -10.50 6.87
N LYS A 66 14.36 -9.28 7.33
CA LYS A 66 15.74 -8.93 7.71
C LYS A 66 16.25 -9.81 8.85
N VAL A 67 15.42 -10.07 9.85
CA VAL A 67 15.75 -10.97 10.97
C VAL A 67 16.06 -12.39 10.48
N LYS A 68 15.28 -12.93 9.53
CA LYS A 68 15.57 -14.26 8.94
C LYS A 68 16.86 -14.28 8.12
N ALA A 69 17.14 -13.22 7.36
CA ALA A 69 18.35 -13.13 6.54
C ALA A 69 19.64 -13.06 7.39
N SER A 70 19.60 -12.41 8.54
CA SER A 70 20.76 -12.32 9.46
C SER A 70 21.09 -13.63 10.19
N LYS A 71 20.17 -14.59 10.21
CA LYS A 71 20.33 -15.87 10.90
C LYS A 71 20.87 -16.98 10.00
N LYS A 72 21.07 -16.70 8.71
CA LYS A 72 21.57 -17.61 7.67
C LYS A 72 23.03 -17.27 7.34
#